data_AF-A0A9D1H7V9-F1
#
_entry.id   AF-A0A9D1H7V9-F1
#
_cell.length_a   1.000
_cell.length_b   1.000
_cell.length_c   1.000
_cell.angle_alpha   90.00
_cell.angle_beta   90.00
_cell.angle_gamma   90.00
#
_symmetry.space_group_name_H-M   'P 1'
#
loop_
_entity.id
_entity.type
_entity.pdbx_description
1 polymer ?
#
loop_
_entity_poly.entity_id
_entity_poly.type
_entity_poly.pdbx_seq_one_letter_code
_entity_poly.pdbx_strand_id
1 'polypeptide(L)'
;MKNKINFTLEKRRNRENSGVNTTDVPVLAVISYPGQRIKYPIGYRVSASDWMEEGQVQPFFVTDNGVNADEVNALIAKIKCEINSYFAYCDAVHSEPSKAEILNKLRLLTGRKEKAIKRLAKRQIKPAETRSFLDY
;
A
#
# COMPACT_ATOMS: atom_id res chain seq x y z
N MET A 1 -19.62 1.16 -15.10
CA MET A 1 -18.83 1.81 -14.02
C MET A 1 -17.62 2.48 -14.66
N LYS A 2 -17.28 3.71 -14.29
CA LYS A 2 -16.04 4.37 -14.76
C LYS A 2 -14.85 3.92 -13.92
N ASN A 3 -13.70 3.77 -14.56
CA ASN A 3 -12.43 3.49 -13.89
C ASN A 3 -12.08 4.65 -12.94
N LYS A 4 -11.78 4.36 -11.67
CA LYS A 4 -11.48 5.38 -10.66
C LYS A 4 -10.42 4.91 -9.67
N ILE A 5 -9.51 5.80 -9.32
CA ILE A 5 -8.58 5.64 -8.20
C ILE A 5 -8.83 6.72 -7.15
N ASN A 6 -8.92 6.32 -5.88
CA ASN A 6 -9.00 7.21 -4.72
C ASN A 6 -8.02 6.74 -3.65
N PHE A 7 -7.68 7.62 -2.73
CA PHE A 7 -6.89 7.27 -1.55
C PHE A 7 -7.74 7.46 -0.31
N THR A 8 -7.65 6.51 0.63
CA THR A 8 -8.39 6.55 1.88
C THR A 8 -7.56 5.91 2.97
N LEU A 9 -7.76 6.32 4.21
CA LEU A 9 -7.22 5.59 5.36
C LEU A 9 -8.02 4.30 5.61
N GLU A 10 -7.33 3.27 6.11
CA GLU A 10 -7.99 2.06 6.58
C GLU A 10 -8.84 2.37 7.82
N LYS A 11 -10.16 2.27 7.70
CA LYS A 11 -11.07 2.36 8.85
C LYS A 11 -10.84 1.16 9.76
N ARG A 12 -10.26 1.37 10.94
CA ARG A 12 -10.26 0.34 12.00
C ARG A 12 -11.67 0.26 12.60
N ARG A 13 -12.19 -0.95 12.74
CA ARG A 13 -13.27 -1.23 13.69
C ARG A 13 -12.58 -1.38 15.04
N ASN A 14 -12.85 -0.49 16.00
CA ASN A 14 -12.24 -0.49 17.32
C ASN A 14 -12.09 -1.92 17.87
N ARG A 15 -10.85 -2.40 17.96
CA ARG A 15 -10.47 -3.36 18.99
C ARG A 15 -9.81 -2.50 20.06
N GLU A 16 -10.60 -2.15 21.07
CA GLU A 16 -10.06 -1.92 22.41
C GLU A 16 -9.08 -3.08 22.70
N ASN A 17 -7.93 -2.76 23.30
CA ASN A 17 -6.86 -3.68 23.69
C ASN A 17 -5.79 -3.98 22.62
N SER A 18 -4.95 -2.98 22.34
CA SER A 18 -3.50 -3.23 22.27
C SER A 18 -2.78 -1.93 22.58
N GLY A 19 -2.11 -1.85 23.74
CA GLY A 19 -1.41 -0.68 24.27
C GLY A 19 -0.15 -0.25 23.49
N VAL A 20 -0.28 -0.11 22.18
CA VAL A 20 0.66 0.58 21.30
C VAL A 20 -0.13 1.75 20.74
N ASN A 21 0.38 2.98 20.79
CA ASN A 21 -0.30 4.17 20.27
C ASN A 21 -0.82 3.93 18.83
N THR A 22 -2.09 3.53 18.73
CA THR A 22 -2.75 3.09 17.49
C THR A 22 -3.37 4.26 16.75
N THR A 23 -2.72 5.42 16.76
CA THR A 23 -3.16 6.63 16.07
C THR A 23 -2.95 6.53 14.56
N ASP A 24 -1.92 5.82 14.10
CA ASP A 24 -1.60 5.76 12.67
C ASP A 24 -2.23 4.55 11.97
N VAL A 25 -2.92 4.86 10.88
CA VAL A 25 -3.61 3.89 10.02
C VAL A 25 -2.98 3.86 8.64
N PRO A 26 -2.89 2.69 7.98
CA PRO A 26 -2.28 2.61 6.67
C PRO A 26 -3.10 3.36 5.62
N VAL A 27 -2.39 4.07 4.75
CA VAL A 27 -2.97 4.71 3.57
C VAL A 27 -3.25 3.64 2.52
N LEU A 28 -4.48 3.59 2.02
CA LEU A 28 -4.96 2.66 1.01
C LEU A 28 -5.23 3.37 -0.31
N ALA A 29 -4.68 2.83 -1.40
CA ALA A 29 -5.15 3.08 -2.75
C ALA A 29 -6.38 2.20 -3.03
N VAL A 30 -7.50 2.84 -3.32
CA VAL A 30 -8.77 2.21 -3.67
C VAL A 30 -8.99 2.39 -5.16
N ILE A 31 -8.92 1.29 -5.89
CA ILE A 31 -9.01 1.27 -7.36
C ILE A 31 -10.27 0.50 -7.73
N SER A 32 -11.16 1.14 -8.49
CA SER A 32 -12.44 0.58 -8.94
C SER A 32 -12.49 0.58 -10.47
N TYR A 33 -12.87 -0.55 -11.06
CA TYR A 33 -13.06 -0.76 -12.49
C TYR A 33 -14.19 -1.79 -12.69
N PRO A 34 -14.69 -2.05 -13.92
CA PRO A 34 -15.85 -2.91 -14.14
C PRO A 34 -15.75 -4.25 -13.38
N GLY A 35 -16.74 -4.49 -12.51
CA GLY A 35 -16.86 -5.73 -11.74
C GLY A 35 -15.85 -5.93 -10.58
N GLN A 36 -14.86 -5.04 -10.39
CA GLN A 36 -13.81 -5.25 -9.38
C GLN A 36 -13.40 -3.99 -8.64
N ARG A 37 -13.04 -4.18 -7.36
CA ARG A 37 -12.48 -3.15 -6.49
C ARG A 37 -11.28 -3.71 -5.75
N ILE A 38 -10.14 -3.04 -5.88
CA ILE A 38 -8.89 -3.38 -5.20
C ILE A 38 -8.65 -2.36 -4.09
N LYS A 39 -8.28 -2.85 -2.90
CA LYS A 39 -7.70 -2.04 -1.83
C LYS A 39 -6.23 -2.44 -1.70
N TYR A 40 -5.32 -1.49 -1.90
CA TYR A 40 -3.89 -1.72 -1.84
C TYR A 40 -3.24 -0.75 -0.85
N PRO A 41 -2.66 -1.21 0.27
CA PRO A 41 -1.96 -0.31 1.17
C PRO A 41 -0.70 0.21 0.48
N ILE A 42 -0.34 1.50 0.59
CA ILE A 42 0.79 2.04 -0.19
C ILE A 42 2.14 1.95 0.54
N GLY A 43 2.15 1.73 1.85
CA GLY A 43 3.40 1.58 2.63
C GLY A 43 3.51 2.55 3.79
N TYR A 44 2.75 3.63 3.74
CA TYR A 44 2.73 4.65 4.77
C TYR A 44 1.55 4.48 5.72
N ARG A 45 1.77 4.93 6.96
CA ARG A 45 0.74 5.07 7.98
C ARG A 45 0.66 6.54 8.34
N VAL A 46 -0.56 7.03 8.49
CA VAL A 46 -0.87 8.44 8.73
C VAL A 46 -1.96 8.48 9.78
N SER A 47 -1.92 9.47 10.67
CA SER A 47 -2.98 9.69 11.64
C SER A 47 -4.25 10.20 10.94
N ALA A 48 -5.41 10.03 11.56
CA ALA A 48 -6.64 10.60 11.00
C ALA A 48 -6.61 12.14 10.95
N SER A 49 -5.89 12.77 11.89
CA SER A 49 -5.77 14.23 11.98
C SER A 49 -4.90 14.83 10.87
N ASP A 50 -3.91 14.10 10.38
CA ASP A 50 -2.99 14.54 9.33
C ASP A 50 -3.50 14.23 7.92
N TRP A 51 -4.69 13.63 7.78
CA TRP A 51 -5.27 13.24 6.50
C TRP A 51 -6.28 14.25 5.98
N MET A 52 -6.13 14.66 4.73
CA MET A 52 -7.01 15.60 4.06
C MET A 52 -8.08 14.88 3.23
N GLU A 53 -9.26 15.47 3.08
CA GLU A 53 -10.41 14.87 2.38
C GLU A 53 -10.11 14.58 0.90
N GLU A 54 -9.19 15.33 0.30
CA GLU A 54 -8.73 15.20 -1.08
C GLU A 54 -7.90 13.93 -1.34
N GLY A 55 -7.61 13.16 -0.28
CA GLY A 55 -6.82 11.95 -0.36
C GLY A 55 -5.31 12.20 -0.33
N GLN A 56 -4.91 13.22 0.44
CA GLN A 56 -3.53 13.68 0.61
C GLN A 56 -3.21 13.82 2.10
N VAL A 57 -1.92 13.93 2.41
CA VAL A 57 -1.44 14.17 3.77
C VAL A 57 -1.15 15.66 3.96
N GLN A 58 -1.40 16.19 5.16
CA GLN A 58 -1.17 17.59 5.50
C GLN A 58 0.30 17.99 5.33
N PRO A 59 0.61 19.23 4.88
CA PRO A 59 1.97 19.64 4.54
C PRO A 59 3.01 19.52 5.67
N PHE A 60 2.57 19.63 6.92
CA PHE A 60 3.44 19.55 8.10
C PHE A 60 3.64 18.13 8.64
N PHE A 61 3.08 17.13 7.96
CA PHE A 61 3.26 15.74 8.35
C PHE A 61 4.71 15.28 8.13
N VAL A 62 5.27 14.65 9.15
CA VAL A 62 6.57 13.98 9.11
C VAL A 62 6.46 12.67 9.87
N THR A 63 6.86 11.58 9.24
CA THR A 63 6.92 10.27 9.92
C THR A 63 8.12 10.20 10.86
N ASP A 64 8.09 9.29 11.84
CA ASP A 64 9.24 8.99 12.72
C ASP A 64 10.53 8.63 11.97
N ASN A 65 10.41 8.18 10.72
CA ASN A 65 11.56 7.83 9.86
C ASN A 65 12.06 9.02 9.02
N GLY A 66 11.56 10.24 9.25
CA GLY A 66 11.97 11.46 8.55
C GLY A 66 11.32 11.67 7.16
N VAL A 67 10.46 10.77 6.71
CA VAL A 67 9.68 10.96 5.46
C VAL A 67 8.65 12.07 5.68
N ASN A 68 8.72 13.12 4.86
CA ASN A 68 7.83 14.28 4.93
C ASN A 68 6.54 14.08 4.11
N ALA A 69 5.59 15.00 4.28
CA ALA A 69 4.33 15.02 3.55
C ALA A 69 4.53 15.04 2.04
N ASP A 70 5.52 15.80 1.55
CA ASP A 70 5.81 15.95 0.13
C ASP A 70 6.18 14.62 -0.53
N GLU A 71 7.02 13.81 0.12
CA GLU A 71 7.38 12.48 -0.37
C GLU A 71 6.17 11.54 -0.45
N VAL A 72 5.30 11.57 0.57
CA VAL A 72 4.08 10.75 0.59
C VAL A 72 3.10 11.21 -0.49
N ASN A 73 2.86 12.52 -0.59
CA ASN A 73 1.97 13.13 -1.57
C ASN A 73 2.49 12.96 -3.00
N ALA A 74 3.80 13.03 -3.21
CA ALA A 74 4.44 12.72 -4.49
C ALA A 74 4.23 11.26 -4.88
N LEU A 75 4.33 10.31 -3.94
CA LEU A 75 4.00 8.91 -4.21
C LEU A 75 2.53 8.73 -4.57
N ILE A 76 1.62 9.36 -3.83
CA ILE A 76 0.17 9.33 -4.10
C ILE A 76 -0.12 9.86 -5.52
N ALA A 77 0.47 11.01 -5.88
CA ALA A 77 0.34 11.61 -7.20
C ALA A 77 0.90 10.70 -8.30
N LYS A 78 2.06 10.09 -8.07
CA LYS A 78 2.69 9.14 -9.00
C LYS A 78 1.82 7.91 -9.24
N ILE A 79 1.27 7.32 -8.17
CA ILE A 79 0.33 6.18 -8.27
C ILE A 79 -0.93 6.59 -9.05
N LYS A 80 -1.49 7.77 -8.74
CA LYS A 80 -2.67 8.28 -9.44
C LYS A 80 -2.42 8.45 -10.93
N CYS A 81 -1.27 9.02 -11.29
CA CYS A 81 -0.86 9.20 -12.69
C CYS A 81 -0.73 7.86 -13.41
N GLU A 82 0.09 6.93 -12.88
CA GLU A 82 0.34 5.62 -13.51
C GLU A 82 -0.91 4.77 -13.71
N ILE A 83 -1.80 4.74 -12.71
CA ILE A 83 -3.04 3.96 -12.82
C ILE A 83 -3.99 4.61 -13.82
N ASN A 84 -4.10 5.94 -13.86
CA ASN A 84 -4.91 6.63 -14.86
C ASN A 84 -4.34 6.45 -16.27
N SER A 85 -3.01 6.50 -16.44
CA SER A 85 -2.35 6.21 -17.72
C SER A 85 -2.62 4.77 -18.18
N TYR A 86 -2.60 3.81 -17.26
CA TYR A 86 -2.96 2.43 -17.58
C TYR A 86 -4.43 2.28 -17.98
N PHE A 87 -5.35 2.97 -17.31
CA PHE A 87 -6.75 2.97 -17.72
C PHE A 87 -6.95 3.60 -19.10
N ALA A 88 -6.29 4.74 -19.38
CA ALA A 88 -6.33 5.35 -20.70
C ALA A 88 -5.78 4.42 -21.80
N TYR A 89 -4.72 3.67 -21.50
CA TYR A 89 -4.18 2.64 -22.40
C TYR A 89 -5.19 1.51 -22.65
N CYS A 90 -5.82 0.98 -21.60
CA CYS A 90 -6.87 -0.04 -21.72
C CYS A 90 -8.04 0.45 -22.57
N ASP A 91 -8.47 1.70 -22.36
CA ASP A 91 -9.56 2.32 -23.12
C ASP A 91 -9.18 2.49 -24.60
N ALA A 92 -7.94 2.88 -24.91
CA ALA A 92 -7.43 3.04 -26.27
C ALA A 92 -7.29 1.72 -27.04
N VAL A 93 -6.98 0.63 -26.33
CA VAL A 93 -6.81 -0.73 -26.91
C VAL A 93 -8.10 -1.56 -26.83
N HIS A 94 -9.19 -0.98 -26.30
CA HIS A 94 -10.46 -1.68 -26.05
C HIS A 94 -10.31 -2.98 -25.23
N SER A 95 -9.38 -2.96 -24.27
CA SER A 95 -9.11 -4.10 -23.37
C SER A 95 -9.60 -3.80 -21.96
N GLU A 96 -10.02 -4.85 -21.23
CA GLU A 96 -10.37 -4.71 -19.82
C GLU A 96 -9.12 -4.59 -18.93
N PRO A 97 -9.16 -3.77 -17.85
CA PRO A 97 -8.04 -3.66 -16.91
C PRO A 97 -7.81 -4.97 -16.13
N SER A 98 -6.61 -5.54 -16.25
CA SER A 98 -6.21 -6.70 -15.45
C SER A 98 -5.83 -6.34 -14.01
N LYS A 99 -6.39 -7.08 -13.04
CA LYS A 99 -6.03 -7.01 -11.62
C LYS A 99 -4.53 -7.26 -11.38
N ALA A 100 -3.97 -8.24 -12.09
CA ALA A 100 -2.58 -8.64 -11.91
C ALA A 100 -1.63 -7.51 -12.31
N GLU A 101 -1.93 -6.81 -13.41
CA GLU A 101 -1.12 -5.73 -13.94
C GLU A 101 -1.19 -4.49 -13.04
N ILE A 102 -2.38 -4.13 -12.57
CA ILE A 102 -2.57 -3.07 -11.57
C ILE A 102 -1.73 -3.35 -10.32
N LEU A 103 -1.80 -4.57 -9.78
CA LEU A 103 -1.02 -4.96 -8.61
C LEU A 103 0.49 -4.95 -8.88
N ASN A 104 0.93 -5.32 -10.08
CA ASN A 104 2.35 -5.30 -10.46
C ASN A 104 2.88 -3.85 -10.48
N LYS A 105 2.17 -2.95 -11.16
CA LYS A 105 2.49 -1.51 -11.19
C LYS A 105 2.56 -0.91 -9.78
N LEU A 106 1.57 -1.18 -8.94
CA LEU A 106 1.56 -0.70 -7.54
C LEU A 106 2.74 -1.25 -6.73
N ARG A 107 3.11 -2.52 -6.91
CA ARG A 107 4.25 -3.14 -6.20
C ARG A 107 5.58 -2.54 -6.61
N LEU A 108 5.73 -2.15 -7.88
CA LEU A 108 6.92 -1.47 -8.39
C LEU A 108 7.01 -0.05 -7.82
N LEU A 109 5.92 0.72 -7.88
CA LEU A 109 5.88 2.11 -7.40
C LEU A 109 6.10 2.24 -5.89
N THR A 110 5.59 1.28 -5.11
CA THR A 110 5.71 1.31 -3.64
C THR A 110 7.00 0.65 -3.12
N GLY A 111 7.86 0.14 -4.01
CA GLY A 111 9.08 -0.60 -3.62
C GLY A 111 8.80 -1.90 -2.83
N ARG A 112 7.54 -2.32 -2.74
CA ARG A 112 7.13 -3.49 -1.94
C ARG A 112 7.53 -4.81 -2.58
N LYS A 113 7.82 -4.83 -3.89
CA LYS A 113 8.38 -6.00 -4.58
C LYS A 113 9.71 -6.40 -3.94
N GLU A 114 10.61 -5.44 -3.69
CA GLU A 114 11.89 -5.71 -3.03
C GLU A 114 11.73 -6.13 -1.56
N LYS A 115 10.84 -5.48 -0.80
CA LYS A 115 10.59 -5.85 0.60
C LYS A 115 9.99 -7.25 0.74
N ALA A 116 9.14 -7.68 -0.20
CA ALA A 116 8.58 -9.03 -0.24
C ALA A 116 9.64 -10.08 -0.60
N ILE A 117 10.48 -9.80 -1.61
CA ILE A 117 11.59 -10.67 -2.03
C ILE A 117 12.62 -10.83 -0.89
N LYS A 118 13.02 -9.72 -0.24
CA LYS A 118 13.92 -9.75 0.93
C LYS A 118 13.35 -10.56 2.10
N ARG A 119 12.03 -10.49 2.35
CA ARG A 119 11.35 -11.30 3.39
C ARG A 119 11.31 -12.79 3.04
N LEU A 120 11.10 -13.14 1.77
CA LEU A 120 11.15 -14.53 1.29
C LEU A 120 12.58 -15.10 1.41
N ALA A 121 13.60 -14.34 1.02
CA ALA A 121 15.00 -14.73 1.19
C ALA A 121 15.36 -14.95 2.67
N LYS A 122 14.94 -14.04 3.58
CA LYS A 122 15.19 -14.17 5.02
C LYS A 122 14.47 -15.36 5.67
N ARG A 123 13.34 -15.83 5.11
CA ARG A 123 12.64 -17.03 5.59
C ARG A 123 13.34 -18.33 5.20
N GLN A 124 14.03 -18.37 4.07
CA GLN A 124 14.80 -19.55 3.64
C GLN A 124 16.08 -19.76 4.47
N ILE A 125 16.56 -18.72 5.16
CA ILE A 125 17.81 -18.75 5.93
C ILE A 125 17.60 -19.18 7.39
N LYS A 126 16.38 -19.49 7.85
CA LYS A 126 16.23 -20.06 9.20
C LYS A 126 16.78 -21.50 9.18
N PRO A 127 17.89 -21.81 9.87
CA PRO A 127 18.25 -23.20 10.06
C PRO A 127 17.13 -23.84 10.89
N ALA A 128 16.60 -24.96 10.41
CA ALA A 128 15.77 -25.81 11.25
C ALA A 128 16.67 -26.28 12.40
N GLU A 129 16.41 -25.80 13.61
CA GLU A 129 17.00 -26.37 14.83
C GLU A 129 16.53 -27.82 14.91
N THR A 130 17.32 -28.71 14.34
CA THR A 130 17.20 -30.14 14.56
C THR A 130 17.70 -30.35 15.99
N ARG A 131 16.75 -30.49 16.92
CA ARG A 131 17.07 -30.97 18.27
C ARG A 131 17.81 -32.29 18.09
N SER A 132 19.06 -32.32 18.53
CA SER A 132 19.89 -33.52 18.42
C SER A 132 19.32 -34.59 19.34
N PHE A 133 19.36 -35.85 18.89
CA PHE A 133 18.82 -37.00 19.62
C PHE A 133 19.62 -37.36 20.90
N LEU A 134 20.60 -36.54 21.27
CA LEU A 134 21.51 -36.74 22.41
C LEU A 134 21.03 -36.07 23.72
N ASP A 135 19.90 -35.36 23.69
CA ASP A 135 19.32 -34.70 24.88
C ASP A 135 18.24 -35.56 25.60
N TYR A 136 18.23 -36.88 25.40
CA TYR A 136 17.32 -37.82 26.08
C TYR A 136 18.08 -38.85 26.93
#